data_AF-A0A329LZR0-F1
#
_entry.id   AF-A0A329LZR0-F1
#
_cell.length_a   1.000
_cell.length_b   1.000
_cell.length_c   1.000
_cell.angle_alpha   90.00
_cell.angle_beta   90.00
_cell.angle_gamma   90.00
#
_symmetry.space_group_name_H-M   'P 1'
#
loop_
_entity.id
_entity.type
_entity.pdbx_description
1 polymer ?
#
loop_
_entity_poly.entity_id
_entity_poly.type
_entity_poly.pdbx_seq_one_letter_code
_entity_poly.pdbx_strand_id
1 'polypeptide(L)'
;MSWATTVTSTLVPFASVVSTAAVAIWTKRIDARTKQQERDHALVLDYEKRAGEDKKAALKHLISATLHLKRGAELLVGGEVTEQSLSQRRAEAIRQLYEFRIRLGLDDGIAELMIYAAEPVRDLTELMLDEWDRQFREHGYSLAQLDACKRRLIQAADDVAPSEEEAIYAERKWCDLKEEEGAWLKRLGDESDLDVEALIALCKDILKAAHKDLRGGYGVET
;
A
#
# COMPACT_ATOMS: atom_id res chain seq x y z
N MET A 1 21.20 -50.48 71.57
CA MET A 1 21.12 -49.43 70.52
C MET A 1 19.91 -48.56 70.83
N SER A 2 20.13 -47.26 71.05
CA SER A 2 19.09 -46.33 71.46
C SER A 2 18.21 -45.92 70.28
N TRP A 3 16.89 -45.87 70.48
CA TRP A 3 15.91 -45.39 69.50
C TRP A 3 16.23 -43.99 68.98
N ALA A 4 16.91 -43.16 69.77
CA ALA A 4 17.35 -41.84 69.37
C ALA A 4 18.36 -41.87 68.21
N THR A 5 19.22 -42.91 68.15
CA THR A 5 20.28 -43.05 67.14
C THR A 5 19.73 -43.58 65.81
N THR A 6 18.69 -44.42 65.85
CA THR A 6 17.98 -44.90 64.65
C THR A 6 17.15 -43.79 64.02
N VAL A 7 16.49 -42.96 64.82
CA VAL A 7 15.66 -41.83 64.34
C VAL A 7 16.54 -40.74 63.70
N THR A 8 17.68 -40.39 64.30
CA THR A 8 18.59 -39.38 63.73
C THR A 8 19.35 -39.88 62.50
N SER A 9 19.73 -41.17 62.43
CA SER A 9 20.45 -41.70 61.26
C SER A 9 19.55 -41.87 60.04
N THR A 10 18.24 -42.03 60.20
CA THR A 10 17.29 -42.13 59.08
C THR A 10 16.68 -40.78 58.69
N LEU A 11 16.38 -39.88 59.63
CA LEU A 11 15.72 -38.59 59.31
C LEU A 11 16.64 -37.59 58.63
N VAL A 12 17.92 -37.52 59.01
CA VAL A 12 18.87 -36.59 58.40
C VAL A 12 19.07 -36.86 56.89
N PRO A 13 19.29 -38.11 56.44
CA PRO A 13 19.35 -38.40 55.00
C PRO A 13 18.01 -38.16 54.28
N PHE A 14 16.87 -38.51 54.89
CA PHE A 14 15.57 -38.26 54.27
C PHE A 14 15.26 -36.76 54.12
N ALA A 15 15.53 -35.94 55.14
CA ALA A 15 15.34 -34.50 55.07
C ALA A 15 16.27 -33.85 54.03
N SER A 16 17.51 -34.34 53.90
CA SER A 16 18.46 -33.89 52.88
C SER A 16 18.00 -34.24 51.46
N VAL A 17 17.57 -35.49 51.22
CA VAL A 17 17.12 -35.94 49.89
C VAL A 17 15.80 -35.28 49.49
N VAL A 18 14.85 -35.15 50.41
CA VAL A 18 13.56 -34.47 50.15
C VAL A 18 13.77 -32.98 49.90
N SER A 19 14.66 -32.31 50.63
CA SER A 19 15.00 -30.90 50.37
C SER A 19 15.69 -30.72 49.02
N THR A 20 16.61 -31.63 48.66
CA THR A 20 17.30 -31.57 47.36
C THR A 20 16.34 -31.83 46.19
N ALA A 21 15.42 -32.79 46.33
CA ALA A 21 14.37 -33.06 45.34
C ALA A 21 13.40 -31.89 45.21
N ALA A 22 12.99 -31.27 46.33
CA ALA A 22 12.11 -30.11 46.31
C ALA A 22 12.75 -28.89 45.61
N VAL A 23 14.03 -28.62 45.87
CA VAL A 23 14.79 -27.56 45.18
C VAL A 23 14.91 -27.89 43.68
N ALA A 24 15.25 -29.12 43.31
CA ALA A 24 15.35 -29.51 41.90
C ALA A 24 14.01 -29.38 41.15
N ILE A 25 12.90 -29.75 41.80
CA ILE A 25 11.54 -29.59 41.25
C ILE A 25 11.20 -28.11 41.10
N TRP A 26 11.53 -27.28 42.10
CA TRP A 26 11.25 -25.84 42.07
C TRP A 26 12.09 -25.12 41.00
N THR A 27 13.38 -25.42 40.89
CA THR A 27 14.26 -24.89 39.85
C THR A 27 13.78 -25.30 38.46
N LYS A 28 13.40 -26.57 38.24
CA LYS A 28 12.79 -27.00 36.96
C LYS A 28 11.49 -26.26 36.64
N ARG A 29 10.68 -25.94 37.67
CA ARG A 29 9.43 -25.20 37.48
C ARG A 29 9.67 -23.73 37.12
N ILE A 30 10.70 -23.11 37.68
CA ILE A 30 11.12 -21.75 37.31
C ILE A 30 11.69 -21.77 35.89
N ASP A 31 12.58 -22.71 35.57
CA ASP A 31 13.19 -22.85 34.24
C ASP A 31 12.14 -23.11 33.15
N ALA A 32 11.09 -23.89 33.47
CA ALA A 32 9.96 -24.08 32.57
C ALA A 32 9.13 -22.79 32.37
N ARG A 33 8.93 -22.00 33.43
CA ARG A 33 8.21 -20.71 33.35
C ARG A 33 8.99 -19.66 32.58
N THR A 34 10.31 -19.55 32.80
CA THR A 34 11.17 -18.61 32.05
C THR A 34 11.23 -18.99 30.58
N LYS A 35 11.37 -20.28 30.24
CA LYS A 35 11.28 -20.75 28.84
C LYS A 35 9.93 -20.46 28.20
N GLN A 36 8.84 -20.52 28.97
CA GLN A 36 7.52 -20.15 28.46
C GLN A 36 7.42 -18.66 28.19
N GLN A 37 7.89 -17.81 29.12
CA GLN A 37 7.94 -16.36 28.92
C GLN A 37 8.84 -15.94 27.76
N GLU A 38 10.00 -16.59 27.59
CA GLU A 38 10.88 -16.36 26.44
C GLU A 38 10.20 -16.73 25.12
N ARG A 39 9.43 -17.83 25.09
CA ARG A 39 8.65 -18.22 23.91
C ARG A 39 7.53 -17.24 23.62
N ASP A 40 6.78 -16.82 24.63
CA ASP A 40 5.70 -15.86 24.48
C ASP A 40 6.25 -14.50 24.00
N HIS A 41 7.38 -14.05 24.56
CA HIS A 41 8.05 -12.84 24.12
C HIS A 41 8.59 -12.95 22.69
N ALA A 42 9.17 -14.10 22.32
CA ALA A 42 9.62 -14.34 20.95
C ALA A 42 8.47 -14.33 19.94
N LEU A 43 7.29 -14.86 20.32
CA LEU A 43 6.09 -14.80 19.49
C LEU A 43 5.59 -13.37 19.29
N VAL A 44 5.61 -12.55 20.35
CA VAL A 44 5.24 -11.12 20.26
C VAL A 44 6.21 -10.37 19.34
N LEU A 45 7.51 -10.56 19.51
CA LEU A 45 8.53 -9.92 18.66
C LEU A 45 8.41 -10.34 17.19
N ASP A 46 8.13 -11.62 16.93
CA ASP A 46 7.92 -12.12 15.56
C ASP A 46 6.64 -11.54 14.94
N TYR A 47 5.56 -11.41 15.73
CA TYR A 47 4.34 -10.75 15.30
C TYR A 47 4.56 -9.25 15.00
N GLU A 48 5.20 -8.52 15.91
CA GLU A 48 5.54 -7.10 15.72
C GLU A 48 6.44 -6.90 14.51
N LYS A 49 7.40 -7.80 14.29
CA LYS A 49 8.27 -7.76 13.12
C LYS A 49 7.48 -7.94 11.83
N ARG A 50 6.58 -8.94 11.76
CA ARG A 50 5.72 -9.15 10.57
C ARG A 50 4.81 -7.96 10.32
N ALA A 51 4.14 -7.46 11.36
CA ALA A 51 3.30 -6.26 11.24
C ALA A 51 4.11 -5.04 10.76
N GLY A 52 5.36 -4.89 11.21
CA GLY A 52 6.27 -3.85 10.74
C GLY A 52 6.70 -4.02 9.27
N GLU A 53 6.90 -5.26 8.82
CA GLU A 53 7.21 -5.59 7.42
C GLU A 53 6.01 -5.30 6.50
N ASP A 54 4.80 -5.71 6.90
CA ASP A 54 3.55 -5.47 6.17
C ASP A 54 3.25 -3.96 6.07
N LYS A 55 3.38 -3.23 7.19
CA LYS A 55 3.28 -1.77 7.21
C LYS A 55 4.24 -1.13 6.22
N LYS A 56 5.50 -1.57 6.22
CA LYS A 56 6.53 -1.05 5.31
C LYS A 56 6.20 -1.35 3.86
N ALA A 57 5.63 -2.51 3.55
CA ALA A 57 5.18 -2.86 2.22
C ALA A 57 4.02 -1.93 1.78
N ALA A 58 2.96 -1.82 2.57
CA ALA A 58 1.80 -0.98 2.28
C ALA A 58 2.20 0.50 2.06
N LEU A 59 3.03 1.06 2.95
CA LEU A 59 3.51 2.44 2.81
C LEU A 59 4.38 2.64 1.54
N LYS A 60 5.19 1.66 1.15
CA LYS A 60 5.96 1.75 -0.10
C LYS A 60 5.06 1.72 -1.33
N HIS A 61 4.02 0.88 -1.32
CA HIS A 61 3.02 0.87 -2.39
C HIS A 61 2.31 2.22 -2.51
N LEU A 62 1.86 2.79 -1.38
CA LEU A 62 1.26 4.12 -1.36
C LEU A 62 2.22 5.20 -1.88
N ILE A 63 3.47 5.24 -1.41
CA ILE A 63 4.47 6.22 -1.86
C ILE A 63 4.70 6.10 -3.37
N SER A 64 4.83 4.88 -3.88
CA SER A 64 5.01 4.63 -5.32
C SER A 64 3.81 5.12 -6.13
N ALA A 65 2.59 4.72 -5.75
CA ALA A 65 1.35 5.12 -6.42
C ALA A 65 1.19 6.66 -6.42
N THR A 66 1.45 7.30 -5.28
CA THR A 66 1.35 8.76 -5.12
C THR A 66 2.41 9.50 -5.93
N LEU A 67 3.64 8.97 -6.03
CA LEU A 67 4.69 9.57 -6.87
C LEU A 67 4.31 9.50 -8.36
N HIS A 68 3.72 8.40 -8.81
CA HIS A 68 3.24 8.27 -10.18
C HIS A 68 2.13 9.27 -10.48
N LEU A 69 1.13 9.36 -9.61
CA LEU A 69 0.05 10.34 -9.71
C LEU A 69 0.58 11.77 -9.78
N LYS A 70 1.44 12.15 -8.83
CA LYS A 70 2.03 13.48 -8.76
C LYS A 70 2.81 13.82 -10.04
N ARG A 71 3.69 12.93 -10.51
CA ARG A 71 4.47 13.16 -11.75
C ARG A 71 3.57 13.31 -12.97
N GLY A 72 2.52 12.50 -13.04
CA GLY A 72 1.52 12.58 -14.11
C GLY A 72 0.76 13.91 -14.10
N ALA A 73 0.34 14.37 -12.93
CA ALA A 73 -0.32 15.67 -12.77
C ALA A 73 0.62 16.87 -13.02
N GLU A 74 1.92 16.73 -12.71
CA GLU A 74 2.94 17.77 -12.88
C GLU A 74 3.48 17.89 -14.32
N LEU A 75 3.33 16.86 -15.17
CA LEU A 75 3.97 16.75 -16.49
C LEU A 75 3.68 17.91 -17.46
N LEU A 76 2.61 18.68 -17.21
CA LEU A 76 2.17 19.82 -18.01
C LEU A 76 2.19 21.15 -17.23
N VAL A 77 2.79 21.17 -16.02
CA VAL A 77 2.98 22.38 -15.20
C VAL A 77 4.25 23.08 -15.65
N GLY A 78 4.14 24.05 -16.57
CA GLY A 78 5.28 24.88 -16.99
C GLY A 78 5.25 25.44 -18.42
N GLY A 79 4.26 25.08 -19.23
CA GLY A 79 4.03 25.72 -20.54
C GLY A 79 3.19 27.01 -20.44
N GLU A 80 3.14 27.81 -21.51
CA GLU A 80 2.18 28.91 -21.62
C GLU A 80 0.75 28.38 -21.42
N VAL A 81 0.07 28.91 -20.40
CA VAL A 81 -1.26 28.44 -20.00
C VAL A 81 -2.30 28.94 -20.99
N THR A 82 -2.69 28.08 -21.92
CA THR A 82 -3.87 28.22 -22.78
C THR A 82 -5.02 27.37 -22.23
N GLU A 83 -6.28 27.70 -22.54
CA GLU A 83 -7.43 26.84 -22.14
C GLU A 83 -7.25 25.39 -22.62
N GLN A 84 -6.70 25.20 -23.82
CA GLN A 84 -6.39 23.87 -24.36
C GLN A 84 -5.33 23.13 -23.51
N SER A 85 -4.34 23.83 -22.97
CA SER A 85 -3.34 23.25 -22.06
C SER A 85 -3.92 22.87 -20.68
N LEU A 86 -4.95 23.61 -20.21
CA LEU A 86 -5.62 23.33 -18.93
C LEU A 86 -6.50 22.08 -19.02
N SER A 87 -7.29 21.97 -20.10
CA SER A 87 -8.09 20.77 -20.39
C SER A 87 -7.20 19.53 -20.48
N GLN A 88 -6.09 19.62 -21.21
CA GLN A 88 -5.11 18.53 -21.29
C GLN A 88 -4.50 18.18 -19.93
N ARG A 89 -4.17 19.17 -19.09
CA ARG A 89 -3.71 18.95 -17.71
C ARG A 89 -4.71 18.16 -16.89
N ARG A 90 -5.99 18.55 -16.93
CA ARG A 90 -7.05 17.87 -16.18
C ARG A 90 -7.26 16.44 -16.66
N ALA A 91 -7.36 16.25 -17.98
CA ALA A 91 -7.54 14.93 -18.57
C ALA A 91 -6.42 13.96 -18.14
N GLU A 92 -5.16 14.42 -18.17
CA GLU A 92 -4.03 13.60 -17.73
C GLU A 92 -4.06 13.36 -16.22
N ALA A 93 -4.36 14.39 -15.41
CA ALA A 93 -4.46 14.24 -13.96
C ALA A 93 -5.56 13.23 -13.55
N ILE A 94 -6.74 13.27 -14.18
CA ILE A 94 -7.83 12.31 -13.92
C ILE A 94 -7.41 10.89 -14.34
N ARG A 95 -6.73 10.75 -15.48
CA ARG A 95 -6.23 9.45 -15.93
C ARG A 95 -5.24 8.84 -14.93
N GLN A 96 -4.35 9.67 -14.39
CA GLN A 96 -3.37 9.26 -13.39
C GLN A 96 -4.04 8.94 -12.05
N LEU A 97 -5.07 9.73 -11.68
CA LEU A 97 -5.89 9.45 -10.51
C LEU A 97 -6.60 8.11 -10.68
N TYR A 98 -7.17 7.82 -11.85
CA TYR A 98 -7.78 6.53 -12.13
C TYR A 98 -6.79 5.36 -11.97
N GLU A 99 -5.55 5.51 -12.46
CA GLU A 99 -4.49 4.51 -12.28
C GLU A 99 -4.00 4.37 -10.82
N PHE A 100 -4.19 5.38 -9.96
CA PHE A 100 -3.74 5.36 -8.57
C PHE A 100 -4.29 4.16 -7.80
N ARG A 101 -5.60 3.90 -7.91
CA ARG A 101 -6.24 2.78 -7.20
C ARG A 101 -5.71 1.42 -7.65
N ILE A 102 -5.45 1.26 -8.95
CA ILE A 102 -4.85 0.04 -9.50
C ILE A 102 -3.42 -0.13 -8.94
N ARG A 103 -2.62 0.94 -8.92
CA ARG A 103 -1.23 0.92 -8.41
C ARG A 103 -1.16 0.68 -6.90
N LEU A 104 -2.21 1.07 -6.17
CA LEU A 104 -2.33 0.84 -4.74
C LEU A 104 -2.67 -0.62 -4.42
N GLY A 105 -3.11 -1.42 -5.39
CA GLY A 105 -3.52 -2.81 -5.18
C GLY A 105 -5.03 -2.99 -5.00
N LEU A 106 -5.84 -2.07 -5.54
CA LEU A 106 -7.31 -2.08 -5.43
C LEU A 106 -7.75 -2.18 -3.96
N ASP A 107 -8.76 -2.99 -3.67
CA ASP A 107 -9.35 -3.09 -2.34
C ASP A 107 -8.43 -3.75 -1.33
N ASP A 108 -7.65 -4.77 -1.74
CA ASP A 108 -6.71 -5.45 -0.86
C ASP A 108 -5.60 -4.51 -0.38
N GLY A 109 -5.00 -3.76 -1.31
CA GLY A 109 -3.94 -2.81 -0.95
C GLY A 109 -4.44 -1.59 -0.18
N ILE A 110 -5.67 -1.14 -0.44
CA ILE A 110 -6.33 -0.13 0.40
C ILE A 110 -6.56 -0.67 1.81
N ALA A 111 -7.10 -1.89 1.94
CA ALA A 111 -7.36 -2.50 3.25
C ALA A 111 -6.08 -2.69 4.06
N GLU A 112 -5.01 -3.20 3.44
CA GLU A 112 -3.69 -3.32 4.08
C GLU A 112 -3.18 -1.97 4.59
N LEU A 113 -3.31 -0.92 3.76
CA LEU A 113 -2.93 0.43 4.15
C LEU A 113 -3.77 0.93 5.34
N MET A 114 -5.08 0.72 5.33
CA MET A 114 -5.98 1.15 6.41
C MET A 114 -5.72 0.40 7.73
N ILE A 115 -5.28 -0.86 7.65
CA ILE A 115 -4.91 -1.68 8.82
C ILE A 115 -3.61 -1.18 9.45
N TYR A 116 -2.58 -0.94 8.65
CA TYR A 116 -1.21 -0.78 9.14
C TYR A 116 -0.68 0.65 9.21
N ALA A 117 -1.21 1.56 8.38
CA ALA A 117 -0.70 2.94 8.33
C ALA A 117 -1.17 3.76 9.54
N ALA A 118 -0.37 4.76 9.92
CA ALA A 118 -0.78 5.74 10.91
C ALA A 118 -1.97 6.57 10.43
N GLU A 119 -2.78 7.04 11.37
CA GLU A 119 -4.00 7.83 11.12
C GLU A 119 -3.81 8.98 10.11
N PRO A 120 -2.77 9.84 10.20
CA PRO A 120 -2.60 10.93 9.22
C PRO A 120 -2.38 10.44 7.78
N VAL A 121 -1.84 9.24 7.59
CA VAL A 121 -1.67 8.64 6.26
C VAL A 121 -3.02 8.13 5.75
N ARG A 122 -3.82 7.53 6.63
CA ARG A 122 -5.15 7.03 6.31
C ARG A 122 -6.08 8.17 5.90
N ASP A 123 -6.19 9.20 6.74
CA ASP A 123 -7.07 10.36 6.49
C ASP A 123 -6.75 11.03 5.13
N LEU A 124 -5.47 11.26 4.84
CA LEU A 124 -5.07 11.85 3.56
C LEU A 124 -5.31 10.91 2.37
N THR A 125 -5.19 9.59 2.58
CA THR A 125 -5.49 8.62 1.53
C THR A 125 -6.99 8.52 1.30
N GLU A 126 -7.82 8.60 2.34
CA GLU A 126 -9.28 8.67 2.22
C GLU A 126 -9.70 9.89 1.39
N LEU A 127 -9.14 11.07 1.64
CA LEU A 127 -9.39 12.25 0.80
C LEU A 127 -9.05 12.02 -0.68
N MET A 128 -7.97 11.28 -0.96
CA MET A 128 -7.60 10.92 -2.33
C MET A 128 -8.59 9.94 -2.96
N LEU A 129 -9.06 8.97 -2.18
CA LEU A 129 -10.06 7.98 -2.63
C LEU A 129 -11.44 8.62 -2.83
N ASP A 130 -11.81 9.60 -2.01
CA ASP A 130 -13.04 10.38 -2.19
C ASP A 130 -13.03 11.17 -3.50
N GLU A 131 -11.90 11.81 -3.81
CA GLU A 131 -11.74 12.52 -5.09
C GLU A 131 -11.72 11.54 -6.27
N TRP A 132 -11.10 10.37 -6.11
CA TRP A 132 -11.17 9.29 -7.11
C TRP A 132 -12.62 8.86 -7.36
N ASP A 133 -13.39 8.61 -6.29
CA ASP A 133 -14.79 8.20 -6.37
C ASP A 133 -15.68 9.27 -7.01
N ARG A 134 -15.40 10.54 -6.75
CA ARG A 134 -16.11 11.67 -7.36
C ARG A 134 -15.86 11.72 -8.87
N GLN A 135 -14.59 11.76 -9.28
CA GLN A 135 -14.20 11.79 -10.69
C GLN A 135 -14.66 10.54 -11.45
N PHE A 136 -14.63 9.36 -10.80
CA PHE A 136 -15.09 8.12 -11.41
C PHE A 136 -16.62 8.10 -11.59
N ARG A 137 -17.39 8.65 -10.64
CA ARG A 137 -18.85 8.77 -10.81
C ARG A 137 -19.23 9.73 -11.93
N GLU A 138 -18.50 10.83 -12.06
CA GLU A 138 -18.79 11.88 -13.05
C GLU A 138 -18.29 11.51 -14.46
N HIS A 139 -17.12 10.88 -14.55
CA HIS A 139 -16.44 10.63 -15.82
C HIS A 139 -16.10 9.17 -16.11
N GLY A 140 -16.61 8.23 -15.31
CA GLY A 140 -16.31 6.80 -15.43
C GLY A 140 -16.63 6.20 -16.81
N TYR A 141 -17.67 6.71 -17.49
CA TYR A 141 -17.96 6.32 -18.87
C TYR A 141 -16.83 6.72 -19.83
N SER A 142 -16.39 7.98 -19.79
CA SER A 142 -15.29 8.49 -20.62
C SER A 142 -13.99 7.74 -20.33
N LEU A 143 -13.71 7.43 -19.06
CA LEU A 143 -12.57 6.61 -18.65
C LEU A 143 -12.63 5.18 -19.20
N ALA A 144 -13.80 4.54 -19.15
CA ALA A 144 -14.00 3.19 -19.70
C ALA A 144 -13.84 3.16 -21.23
N GLN A 145 -14.31 4.20 -21.93
CA GLN A 145 -14.09 4.33 -23.38
C GLN A 145 -12.60 4.54 -23.70
N LEU A 146 -11.89 5.38 -22.93
CA LEU A 146 -10.44 5.53 -23.07
C LEU A 146 -9.70 4.22 -22.87
N ASP A 147 -10.04 3.42 -21.86
CA ASP A 147 -9.46 2.09 -21.65
C ASP A 147 -9.75 1.15 -22.83
N ALA A 148 -10.96 1.19 -23.40
CA ALA A 148 -11.31 0.41 -24.57
C ALA A 148 -10.52 0.83 -25.82
N CYS A 149 -10.38 2.14 -26.07
CA CYS A 149 -9.55 2.68 -27.15
C CYS A 149 -8.09 2.24 -27.00
N LYS A 150 -7.52 2.34 -25.79
CA LYS A 150 -6.15 1.91 -25.51
C LYS A 150 -5.94 0.41 -25.78
N ARG A 151 -6.86 -0.45 -25.35
CA ARG A 151 -6.77 -1.89 -25.62
C ARG A 151 -6.82 -2.18 -27.13
N ARG A 152 -7.68 -1.48 -27.87
CA ARG A 152 -7.76 -1.60 -29.34
C ARG A 152 -6.50 -1.08 -30.04
N LEU A 153 -5.88 -0.01 -29.53
CA LEU A 153 -4.60 0.51 -30.03
C LEU A 153 -3.46 -0.48 -29.82
N ILE A 154 -3.40 -1.14 -28.65
CA ILE A 154 -2.40 -2.19 -28.38
C ILE A 154 -2.61 -3.37 -29.34
N GLN A 155 -3.86 -3.84 -29.49
CA GLN A 155 -4.18 -4.92 -30.43
C GLN A 155 -3.80 -4.56 -31.88
N ALA A 156 -4.10 -3.34 -32.32
CA ALA A 156 -3.74 -2.89 -33.66
C ALA A 156 -2.22 -2.75 -33.87
N ALA A 157 -1.44 -2.55 -32.80
CA ALA A 157 0.02 -2.50 -32.87
C ALA A 157 0.68 -3.90 -32.91
N ASP A 158 0.02 -4.90 -32.32
CA ASP A 158 0.49 -6.30 -32.29
C ASP A 158 0.13 -7.08 -33.58
N ASP A 159 -0.86 -6.62 -34.33
CA ASP A 159 -1.27 -7.22 -35.60
C ASP A 159 -0.23 -6.92 -36.71
N VAL A 160 0.67 -7.87 -37.00
CA VAL A 160 1.60 -7.78 -38.13
C VAL A 160 0.84 -7.98 -39.45
N ALA A 161 0.79 -6.94 -40.28
CA ALA A 161 0.08 -6.97 -41.56
C ALA A 161 0.73 -7.96 -42.56
N PRO A 162 -0.03 -8.94 -43.11
CA PRO A 162 0.46 -9.88 -44.12
C PRO A 162 0.78 -9.26 -45.50
N SER A 163 0.16 -8.13 -45.84
CA SER A 163 0.29 -7.46 -47.14
C SER A 163 0.31 -5.92 -47.03
N GLU A 164 0.73 -5.25 -48.11
CA GLU A 164 0.85 -3.78 -48.18
C GLU A 164 -0.52 -3.07 -48.11
N GLU A 165 -1.58 -3.65 -48.66
CA GLU A 165 -2.96 -3.12 -48.53
C GLU A 165 -3.49 -3.24 -47.10
N GLU A 166 -3.18 -4.34 -46.40
CA GLU A 166 -3.53 -4.53 -44.99
C GLU A 166 -2.74 -3.58 -44.07
N ALA A 167 -1.49 -3.24 -44.44
CA ALA A 167 -0.68 -2.25 -43.72
C ALA A 167 -1.28 -0.84 -43.81
N ILE A 168 -1.72 -0.42 -45.00
CA ILE A 168 -2.39 0.88 -45.20
C ILE A 168 -3.72 0.93 -44.43
N TYR A 169 -4.47 -0.18 -44.41
CA TYR A 169 -5.70 -0.28 -43.61
C TYR A 169 -5.42 -0.21 -42.10
N ALA A 170 -4.39 -0.91 -41.62
CA ALA A 170 -3.99 -0.89 -40.22
C ALA A 170 -3.54 0.51 -39.76
N GLU A 171 -2.77 1.22 -40.59
CA GLU A 171 -2.34 2.60 -40.31
C GLU A 171 -3.55 3.56 -40.20
N ARG A 172 -4.51 3.46 -41.13
CA ARG A 172 -5.75 4.27 -41.06
C ARG A 172 -6.55 3.98 -39.79
N LYS A 173 -6.75 2.69 -39.48
CA LYS A 173 -7.46 2.27 -38.27
C LYS A 173 -6.75 2.75 -37.00
N TRP A 174 -5.42 2.77 -36.98
CA TRP A 174 -4.63 3.31 -35.88
C TRP A 174 -4.83 4.83 -35.73
N CYS A 175 -4.81 5.57 -36.85
CA CYS A 175 -5.09 7.01 -36.85
C CYS A 175 -6.50 7.31 -36.33
N ASP A 176 -7.53 6.59 -36.81
CA ASP A 176 -8.91 6.76 -36.36
C ASP A 176 -9.04 6.52 -34.85
N LEU A 177 -8.40 5.46 -34.32
CA LEU A 177 -8.38 5.17 -32.89
C LEU A 177 -7.63 6.23 -32.07
N LYS A 178 -6.59 6.86 -32.64
CA LYS A 178 -5.87 7.96 -32.01
C LYS A 178 -6.68 9.26 -31.97
N GLU A 179 -7.43 9.54 -33.02
CA GLU A 179 -8.38 10.66 -33.01
C GLU A 179 -9.50 10.43 -31.99
N GLU A 180 -10.02 9.20 -31.88
CA GLU A 180 -11.01 8.82 -30.88
C GLU A 180 -10.45 8.98 -29.45
N GLU A 181 -9.23 8.49 -29.18
CA GLU A 181 -8.53 8.70 -27.90
C GLU A 181 -8.39 10.19 -27.57
N GLY A 182 -7.99 11.01 -28.55
CA GLY A 182 -7.85 12.46 -28.40
C GLY A 182 -9.18 13.16 -28.08
N ALA A 183 -10.27 12.75 -28.73
CA ALA A 183 -11.60 13.29 -28.49
C ALA A 183 -12.10 12.99 -27.06
N TRP A 184 -11.88 11.75 -26.59
CA TRP A 184 -12.24 11.36 -25.23
C TRP A 184 -11.40 12.09 -24.17
N LEU A 185 -10.10 12.26 -24.39
CA LEU A 185 -9.23 13.02 -23.49
C LEU A 185 -9.65 14.49 -23.42
N LYS A 186 -9.94 15.11 -24.57
CA LYS A 186 -10.43 16.49 -24.61
C LYS A 186 -11.74 16.64 -23.85
N ARG A 187 -12.69 15.75 -24.10
CA ARG A 187 -13.97 15.73 -23.38
C ARG A 187 -13.78 15.60 -21.87
N LEU A 188 -12.90 14.68 -21.45
CA LEU A 188 -12.58 14.46 -20.04
C LEU A 188 -12.00 15.72 -19.38
N GLY A 189 -11.11 16.43 -20.08
CA GLY A 189 -10.51 17.67 -19.59
C GLY A 189 -11.47 18.86 -19.55
N ASP A 190 -12.33 18.97 -20.56
CA ASP A 190 -13.30 20.07 -20.71
C ASP A 190 -14.48 19.93 -19.71
N GLU A 191 -14.94 18.70 -19.48
CA GLU A 191 -16.08 18.42 -18.58
C GLU A 191 -15.68 18.37 -17.09
N SER A 192 -14.40 18.17 -16.78
CA SER A 192 -13.93 18.04 -15.40
C SER A 192 -13.62 19.39 -14.75
N ASP A 193 -14.04 19.50 -13.50
CA ASP A 193 -13.73 20.60 -12.58
C ASP A 193 -12.52 20.31 -11.67
N LEU A 194 -11.77 19.23 -11.91
CA LEU A 194 -10.65 18.81 -11.08
C LEU A 194 -9.64 19.95 -10.86
N ASP A 195 -9.41 20.28 -9.60
CA ASP A 195 -8.33 21.17 -9.19
C ASP A 195 -7.01 20.39 -9.15
N VAL A 196 -6.26 20.49 -10.25
CA VAL A 196 -4.97 19.80 -10.42
C VAL A 196 -3.94 20.29 -9.40
N GLU A 197 -3.99 21.55 -8.98
CA GLU A 197 -3.04 22.07 -7.98
C GLU A 197 -3.35 21.52 -6.59
N ALA A 198 -4.64 21.46 -6.22
CA ALA A 198 -5.07 20.81 -4.98
C ALA A 198 -4.72 19.32 -4.95
N LEU A 199 -4.88 18.60 -6.08
CA LEU A 199 -4.47 17.20 -6.21
C LEU A 199 -2.96 17.02 -6.00
N ILE A 200 -2.15 17.90 -6.59
CA ILE A 200 -0.68 17.89 -6.42
C ILE A 200 -0.31 18.20 -4.96
N ALA A 201 -0.99 19.15 -4.32
CA ALA A 201 -0.79 19.46 -2.91
C ALA A 201 -1.10 18.26 -2.01
N LEU A 202 -2.25 17.60 -2.23
CA LEU A 202 -2.63 16.38 -1.52
C LEU A 202 -1.59 15.26 -1.71
N CYS A 203 -1.07 15.07 -2.92
CA CYS A 203 0.01 14.12 -3.16
C CYS A 203 1.27 14.45 -2.33
N LYS A 204 1.65 15.73 -2.21
CA LYS A 204 2.81 16.15 -1.41
C LYS A 204 2.59 15.86 0.07
N ASP A 205 1.38 16.10 0.57
CA ASP A 205 1.03 15.84 1.97
C ASP A 205 0.99 14.34 2.29
N ILE A 206 0.42 13.52 1.41
CA ILE A 206 0.45 12.05 1.52
C ILE A 206 1.90 11.56 1.55
N LEU A 207 2.76 12.02 0.63
CA LEU A 207 4.16 11.62 0.59
C LEU A 207 4.91 12.02 1.87
N LYS A 208 4.62 13.20 2.40
CA LYS A 208 5.23 13.68 3.66
C LYS A 208 4.78 12.82 4.84
N ALA A 209 3.48 12.54 4.94
CA ALA A 209 2.92 11.69 6.00
C ALA A 209 3.46 10.26 5.92
N ALA A 210 3.42 9.65 4.73
CA ALA A 210 3.88 8.28 4.50
C ALA A 210 5.38 8.12 4.78
N HIS A 211 6.23 9.08 4.37
CA HIS A 211 7.66 9.04 4.72
C HIS A 211 7.90 9.20 6.22
N LYS A 212 7.13 10.05 6.90
CA LYS A 212 7.23 10.19 8.36
C LYS A 212 6.80 8.89 9.05
N ASP A 213 5.74 8.26 8.59
CA ASP A 213 5.26 6.99 9.14
C ASP A 213 6.26 5.85 8.91
N LEU A 214 6.84 5.78 7.71
CA LEU A 214 7.86 4.79 7.36
C LEU A 214 9.12 4.88 8.23
N ARG A 215 9.44 6.08 8.71
CA ARG A 215 10.58 6.35 9.63
C ARG A 215 10.24 6.07 11.10
N GLY A 216 9.02 5.66 11.41
CA GLY A 216 8.54 5.50 12.78
C GLY A 216 8.17 6.83 13.45
N GLY A 217 8.03 7.93 12.70
CA GLY A 217 7.73 9.25 13.27
C GLY A 217 6.31 9.41 13.83
N TYR A 218 5.48 8.37 13.73
CA TYR A 218 4.16 8.25 14.37
C TYR A 218 4.07 7.02 15.28
N GLY A 219 5.19 6.34 15.56
CA GLY A 219 5.27 5.11 16.33
C GLY A 219 6.25 5.21 17.50
N VAL A 220 5.67 5.17 18.70
CA VAL A 220 6.29 5.07 20.03
C VAL A 220 6.99 6.34 20.54
N GLU A 221 6.21 7.20 21.21
CA GLU A 221 6.75 7.92 22.38
C GLU A 221 7.08 6.87 23.44
N THR A 222 8.35 6.52 23.57
CA THR A 222 8.94 5.88 24.76
C THR A 222 10.08 6.74 25.25
#